data_AF-A0A7X8RBR8-F1
#
_entry.id   AF-A0A7X8RBR8-F1
#
_cell.length_a   1.000
_cell.length_b   1.000
_cell.length_c   1.000
_cell.angle_alpha   90.00
_cell.angle_beta   90.00
_cell.angle_gamma   90.00
#
_symmetry.space_group_name_H-M   'P 1'
#
loop_
_entity.id
_entity.type
_entity.pdbx_description
1 polymer ?
#
loop_
_entity_poly.entity_id
_entity_poly.type
_entity_poly.pdbx_seq_one_letter_code
_entity_poly.pdbx_strand_id
1 'polypeptide(L)'
;MGGLPMDAYLTQYIDPYYLRLLVLIGINIILALGLNIITGVTGQLSMGHAGFMSLGAYTSAILSMQFACPFWLALLAGAFVAALFGCLIGIPTLRLEGDYLAMVTI
;
A
#
# COMPACT_ATOMS: atom_id res chain seq x y z
N MET A 1 -11.50 -19.58 4.53
CA MET A 1 -12.95 -19.78 4.33
C MET A 1 -13.71 -18.71 5.09
N GLY A 2 -13.58 -17.46 4.65
CA GLY A 2 -14.30 -16.30 5.18
C GLY A 2 -14.45 -15.32 4.03
N GLY A 3 -15.06 -15.81 2.94
CA GLY A 3 -15.42 -14.99 1.79
C GLY A 3 -16.50 -14.02 2.25
N LEU A 4 -16.24 -12.74 2.10
CA LEU A 4 -17.19 -11.68 2.30
C LEU A 4 -18.37 -11.94 1.34
N PRO A 5 -19.61 -11.58 1.71
CA PRO A 5 -20.74 -11.70 0.79
C PRO A 5 -20.49 -10.94 -0.53
N MET A 6 -19.64 -9.91 -0.52
CA MET A 6 -19.25 -9.14 -1.70
C MET A 6 -18.46 -9.94 -2.75
N ASP A 7 -17.55 -10.84 -2.35
CA ASP A 7 -16.83 -11.67 -3.32
C ASP A 7 -17.73 -12.74 -3.93
N ALA A 8 -18.73 -13.23 -3.19
CA ALA A 8 -19.74 -14.13 -3.74
C ALA A 8 -20.60 -13.47 -4.83
N TYR A 9 -20.99 -12.20 -4.65
CA TYR A 9 -21.76 -11.47 -5.67
C TYR A 9 -20.94 -11.16 -6.94
N LEU A 10 -19.65 -10.87 -6.81
CA LEU A 10 -18.77 -10.58 -7.95
C LEU A 10 -18.35 -11.85 -8.71
N THR A 11 -18.09 -12.94 -7.98
CA THR A 11 -17.69 -14.23 -8.56
C THR A 11 -18.83 -14.92 -9.32
N GLN A 12 -20.09 -14.55 -9.06
CA GLN A 12 -21.24 -15.02 -9.83
C GLN A 12 -21.26 -14.49 -11.29
N TYR A 13 -20.59 -13.36 -11.56
CA TYR A 13 -20.52 -12.74 -12.88
C TYR A 13 -19.12 -12.80 -13.52
N ILE A 14 -18.05 -12.90 -12.71
CA ILE A 14 -16.66 -12.76 -13.16
C ILE A 14 -15.82 -13.92 -12.60
N ASP A 15 -15.03 -14.56 -13.47
CA ASP A 15 -14.12 -15.64 -13.07
C ASP A 15 -13.10 -15.13 -12.01
N PRO A 16 -12.85 -15.88 -10.93
CA PRO A 16 -11.95 -15.46 -9.86
C PRO A 16 -10.52 -15.18 -10.35
N TYR A 17 -10.11 -15.76 -11.48
CA TYR A 17 -8.86 -15.44 -12.14
C TYR A 17 -8.79 -13.99 -12.63
N TYR A 18 -9.83 -13.53 -13.35
CA TYR A 18 -9.89 -12.15 -13.86
C TYR A 18 -10.04 -11.13 -12.73
N LEU A 19 -10.79 -11.47 -11.67
CA LEU A 19 -10.92 -10.61 -10.49
C LEU A 19 -9.55 -10.34 -9.85
N ARG A 20 -8.72 -11.38 -9.68
CA ARG A 20 -7.37 -11.23 -9.13
C ARG A 20 -6.47 -10.38 -10.02
N LEU A 21 -6.53 -10.56 -11.33
CA LEU A 21 -5.79 -9.72 -12.28
C LEU A 21 -6.21 -8.25 -12.18
N LEU A 22 -7.52 -7.98 -12.12
CA LEU A 22 -8.05 -6.62 -12.04
C LEU A 22 -7.64 -5.92 -10.74
N VAL A 23 -7.68 -6.64 -9.61
CA VAL A 23 -7.16 -6.13 -8.32
C VAL A 23 -5.67 -5.82 -8.42
N LEU A 24 -4.86 -6.70 -9.01
CA LEU A 24 -3.43 -6.48 -9.17
C LEU A 24 -3.14 -5.26 -10.06
N ILE A 25 -3.88 -5.12 -11.16
CA ILE A 25 -3.78 -3.98 -12.06
C ILE A 25 -4.12 -2.69 -11.32
N GLY A 26 -5.23 -2.67 -10.56
CA GLY A 26 -5.63 -1.51 -9.77
C GLY A 26 -4.57 -1.09 -8.74
N ILE A 27 -4.00 -2.05 -8.02
CA ILE A 27 -2.92 -1.81 -7.04
C ILE A 27 -1.68 -1.21 -7.73
N ASN A 28 -1.28 -1.75 -8.87
CA ASN A 28 -0.13 -1.25 -9.63
C ASN A 28 -0.38 0.14 -10.23
N ILE A 29 -1.60 0.45 -10.66
CA ILE A 29 -1.97 1.78 -11.15
C ILE A 29 -1.83 2.82 -10.03
N ILE A 30 -2.35 2.51 -8.83
CA ILE A 30 -2.24 3.40 -7.66
C ILE A 30 -0.77 3.63 -7.31
N LEU A 31 0.04 2.56 -7.30
CA LEU A 31 1.49 2.63 -7.07
C LEU A 31 2.19 3.50 -8.11
N ALA A 32 1.92 3.26 -9.39
CA ALA A 32 2.55 3.98 -10.49
C ALA A 32 2.18 5.46 -10.47
N LEU A 33 0.93 5.81 -10.17
CA LEU A 33 0.47 7.20 -10.04
C LEU A 33 1.11 7.89 -8.83
N GLY A 34 1.13 7.24 -7.66
CA GLY A 34 1.76 7.79 -6.47
C GLY A 34 3.25 8.06 -6.69
N LEU A 35 3.95 7.11 -7.32
CA LEU A 35 5.34 7.26 -7.69
C LEU A 35 5.53 8.33 -8.79
N ASN A 36 4.65 8.40 -9.79
CA ASN A 36 4.72 9.39 -10.85
C ASN A 36 4.58 10.82 -10.31
N ILE A 37 3.73 11.04 -9.31
CA ILE A 37 3.60 12.35 -8.67
C ILE A 37 4.89 12.71 -7.92
N ILE A 38 5.43 11.81 -7.09
CA ILE A 38 6.62 12.10 -6.27
C ILE A 38 7.86 12.27 -7.16
N THR A 39 8.08 11.33 -8.08
CA THR A 39 9.28 11.28 -8.91
C THR A 39 9.20 12.25 -10.07
N GLY A 40 8.01 12.40 -10.66
CA GLY A 40 7.78 13.26 -11.82
C GLY A 40 7.63 14.74 -11.49
N VAL A 41 7.11 15.10 -10.31
CA VAL A 41 6.93 16.51 -9.90
C VAL A 41 8.06 17.00 -8.99
N THR A 42 8.54 16.16 -8.06
CA THR A 42 9.56 16.56 -7.06
C THR A 42 10.97 16.10 -7.44
N GLY A 43 11.13 15.19 -8.42
CA GLY A 43 12.44 14.69 -8.87
C GLY A 43 13.16 13.78 -7.87
N GLN A 44 12.53 13.42 -6.75
CA GLN A 44 13.08 12.56 -5.72
C GLN A 44 12.66 11.10 -5.94
N LEU A 45 13.62 10.17 -5.95
CA LEU A 45 13.33 8.73 -6.02
C LEU A 45 12.73 8.26 -4.68
N SER A 46 11.46 7.83 -4.70
CA SER A 46 10.77 7.33 -3.51
C SER A 46 10.98 5.82 -3.32
N MET A 47 12.08 5.41 -2.67
CA MET A 47 12.34 4.00 -2.36
C MET A 47 11.42 3.44 -1.25
N GLY A 48 10.88 4.31 -0.39
CA GLY A 48 9.99 3.90 0.71
C GLY A 48 8.57 3.49 0.28
N HIS A 49 8.16 3.79 -0.95
CA HIS A 49 6.78 3.61 -1.41
C HIS A 49 6.33 2.14 -1.38
N ALA A 50 7.19 1.21 -1.82
CA ALA A 50 6.94 -0.22 -1.76
C ALA A 50 6.91 -0.78 -0.32
N GLY A 51 7.71 -0.18 0.58
CA GLY A 51 7.75 -0.54 2.00
C GLY A 51 6.43 -0.24 2.71
N PHE A 52 5.91 0.99 2.54
CA PHE A 52 4.63 1.38 3.12
C PHE A 52 3.45 0.62 2.53
N MET A 53 3.47 0.37 1.21
CA MET A 53 2.48 -0.48 0.55
C MET A 53 2.45 -1.89 1.16
N SER A 54 3.62 -2.53 1.29
CA SER A 54 3.72 -3.88 1.83
C SER A 54 3.25 -3.96 3.29
N LEU A 55 3.55 -2.93 4.09
CA LEU A 55 3.15 -2.87 5.50
C LEU A 55 1.62 -2.80 5.66
N GLY A 56 0.96 -1.94 4.89
CA GLY A 56 -0.50 -1.82 4.89
C GLY A 56 -1.20 -3.06 4.35
N ALA A 57 -0.67 -3.66 3.27
CA ALA A 57 -1.20 -4.88 2.68
C ALA A 57 -1.09 -6.08 3.63
N TYR A 58 0.07 -6.27 4.26
CA TYR A 58 0.30 -7.36 5.21
C TYR A 58 -0.59 -7.24 6.45
N THR A 59 -0.71 -6.01 7.00
CA THR A 59 -1.58 -5.76 8.16
C THR A 59 -3.06 -6.00 7.81
N SER A 60 -3.51 -5.57 6.63
CA SER A 60 -4.88 -5.83 6.17
C SER A 60 -5.13 -7.33 5.94
N ALA A 61 -4.13 -8.04 5.39
CA ALA A 61 -4.21 -9.48 5.13
C ALA A 61 -4.30 -10.30 6.43
N ILE A 62 -3.48 -9.99 7.44
CA ILE A 62 -3.50 -10.75 8.71
C ILE A 62 -4.80 -10.52 9.49
N LEU A 63 -5.34 -9.30 9.47
CA LEU A 63 -6.63 -8.98 10.10
C LEU A 63 -7.80 -9.68 9.41
N SER A 64 -7.76 -9.72 8.07
CA SER A 64 -8.76 -10.44 7.28
C SER A 64 -8.68 -11.96 7.51
N MET A 65 -7.48 -12.53 7.56
CA MET A 65 -7.28 -13.98 7.68
C MET A 65 -7.49 -14.53 9.10
N GLN A 66 -7.07 -13.80 10.15
CA GLN A 66 -7.14 -14.29 11.53
C GLN A 66 -8.38 -13.82 12.28
N PHE A 67 -8.85 -12.59 12.04
CA PHE A 67 -9.97 -12.00 12.80
C PHE A 67 -11.30 -12.00 12.07
N ALA A 68 -11.36 -12.50 10.82
CA ALA A 68 -12.55 -12.51 9.96
C ALA A 68 -13.28 -11.14 9.92
N CYS A 69 -12.53 -10.05 10.11
CA CYS A 69 -13.07 -8.70 10.14
C CYS A 69 -13.57 -8.29 8.74
N PRO A 70 -14.58 -7.41 8.66
CA PRO A 70 -15.04 -6.92 7.37
C PRO A 70 -13.90 -6.21 6.64
N PHE A 71 -13.80 -6.41 5.32
CA PHE A 71 -12.71 -5.91 4.49
C PHE A 71 -12.41 -4.42 4.69
N TRP A 72 -13.46 -3.60 4.81
CA TRP A 72 -13.30 -2.17 5.03
C TRP A 72 -12.64 -1.83 6.36
N LEU A 73 -12.89 -2.61 7.41
CA LEU A 73 -12.26 -2.44 8.71
C LEU A 73 -10.80 -2.90 8.67
N ALA A 74 -10.53 -4.04 8.01
CA ALA A 74 -9.17 -4.54 7.82
C ALA A 74 -8.32 -3.56 7.00
N LEU A 75 -8.90 -2.96 5.96
CA LEU A 75 -8.27 -1.95 5.11
C LEU A 75 -7.95 -0.66 5.89
N LEU A 76 -8.92 -0.16 6.68
CA LEU A 76 -8.71 1.03 7.51
C LEU A 76 -7.67 0.80 8.60
N ALA A 77 -7.71 -0.36 9.26
CA ALA A 77 -6.69 -0.74 10.24
C ALA A 77 -5.30 -0.86 9.61
N GLY A 78 -5.19 -1.46 8.43
CA GLY A 78 -3.94 -1.51 7.66
C GLY A 78 -3.43 -0.14 7.26
N ALA A 79 -4.31 0.77 6.82
CA ALA A 79 -3.96 2.15 6.52
C ALA A 79 -3.49 2.90 7.78
N PHE A 80 -4.14 2.67 8.92
CA PHE A 80 -3.75 3.29 10.19
C PHE A 80 -2.38 2.82 10.67
N VAL A 81 -2.09 1.52 10.57
CA VAL A 81 -0.78 0.96 10.90
C VAL A 81 0.29 1.48 9.94
N ALA A 82 0.02 1.49 8.63
CA ALA A 82 0.93 2.07 7.65
C ALA A 82 1.21 3.56 7.92
N ALA A 83 0.18 4.34 8.27
CA ALA A 83 0.33 5.74 8.62
C ALA A 83 1.12 5.94 9.92
N LEU A 84 0.93 5.09 10.93
CA LEU A 84 1.65 5.17 12.20
C LEU A 84 3.15 4.90 12.02
N PHE A 85 3.50 3.83 11.31
CA PHE A 85 4.89 3.54 10.95
C PHE A 85 5.48 4.57 9.99
N GLY A 86 4.68 5.07 9.04
CA GLY A 86 5.05 6.16 8.15
C GLY A 86 5.33 7.46 8.90
N CYS A 87 4.56 7.79 9.93
CA CYS A 87 4.82 8.94 10.79
C CYS A 87 6.10 8.73 11.63
N LEU A 88 6.25 7.54 12.22
CA LEU A 88 7.40 7.22 13.07
C LEU A 88 8.73 7.23 12.30
N ILE A 89 8.73 6.80 11.03
CA ILE A 89 9.89 6.83 10.13
C ILE A 89 10.01 8.19 9.41
N GLY A 90 8.89 8.86 9.12
CA GLY A 90 8.89 10.17 8.47
C GLY A 90 9.49 11.27 9.34
N ILE A 91 9.27 11.23 10.66
CA ILE A 91 9.87 12.19 11.61
C ILE A 91 11.41 12.21 11.54
N PRO A 92 12.15 11.09 11.59
CA PRO A 92 13.61 11.11 11.39
C PRO A 92 14.01 11.45 9.96
N THR A 93 13.22 11.09 8.93
CA THR A 93 13.48 11.51 7.54
C THR A 93 13.41 13.03 7.37
N LEU A 94 12.45 13.70 8.01
CA LEU A 94 12.30 15.16 7.97
C LEU A 94 13.41 15.89 8.74
N ARG A 95 14.09 15.20 9.67
CA ARG A 95 15.25 15.73 10.41
C ARG A 95 16.58 15.60 9.65
N LEU A 96 16.58 15.00 8.46
CA LEU A 96 17.77 14.75 7.63
C LEU A 96 17.87 15.68 6.40
N GLU A 97 17.19 16.83 6.42
CA GLU A 97 17.56 17.93 5.52
C GLU A 97 18.91 18.52 5.99
N GLY A 98 19.98 18.08 5.34
CA GLY A 98 21.34 18.49 5.71
C GLY A 98 22.39 18.36 4.62
N ASP A 99 22.44 17.28 3.83
CA ASP A 99 23.44 17.18 2.75
C ASP A 99 23.13 16.06 1.72
N TYR A 100 22.04 16.20 0.97
CA TYR A 100 21.79 15.40 -0.24
C TYR A 100 22.79 15.69 -1.38
N LEU A 101 23.82 16.51 -1.12
CA LEU A 101 24.96 16.73 -2.02
C LEU A 101 25.99 15.59 -1.95
N ALA A 102 26.09 14.86 -0.84
CA ALA A 102 27.07 13.76 -0.69
C ALA A 102 26.62 12.43 -1.34
N MET A 103 25.31 12.21 -1.49
CA MET A 103 24.76 11.01 -2.16
C MET A 103 24.88 11.03 -3.68
N VAL A 104 25.30 12.15 -4.31
CA VAL A 104 25.56 12.21 -5.76
C VAL A 104 26.90 11.55 -6.15
N THR A 105 27.63 10.99 -5.18
CA THR A 105 28.96 10.36 -5.39
C THR A 105 28.95 8.83 -5.33
N ILE A 106 27.83 8.17 -4.98
CA ILE A 106 27.74 6.69 -5.02
C ILE A 106 26.42 6.19 -5.61
#